data_AF-A0A412JAL0-F1
#
_entry.id   AF-A0A412JAL0-F1
#
_cell.length_a   1.000
_cell.length_b   1.000
_cell.length_c   1.000
_cell.angle_alpha   90.00
_cell.angle_beta   90.00
_cell.angle_gamma   90.00
#
_symmetry.space_group_name_H-M   'P 1'
#
loop_
_entity.id
_entity.type
_entity.pdbx_description
1 polymer ?
#
loop_
_entity_poly.entity_id
_entity_poly.type
_entity_poly.pdbx_seq_one_letter_code
_entity_poly.pdbx_strand_id
1 'polypeptide(L)'
;MADLSSKDGEFGYVYYSNPFHNKEDALYRQKLSKELNEAISKVHAGKVVGGAIGKSFSYIDWIVYDKDLFMKVFNQLKKQLDASVELYYQKF
;
A
#
# COMPACT_ATOMS: atom_id res chain seq x y z
N MET A 1 2.96 16.00 13.27
CA MET A 1 3.97 14.96 13.00
C MET A 1 4.45 14.27 14.29
N ALA A 2 4.65 14.97 15.41
CA ALA A 2 5.13 14.38 16.67
C ALA A 2 4.23 13.28 17.30
N ASP A 3 2.93 13.25 17.02
CA ASP A 3 1.99 12.28 17.61
C ASP A 3 2.06 10.87 16.98
N LEU A 4 2.50 10.77 15.72
CA LEU A 4 2.55 9.48 15.00
C LEU A 4 3.80 8.69 15.38
N SER A 5 4.96 9.35 15.38
CA SER A 5 6.25 8.75 15.73
C SER A 5 6.36 8.40 17.21
N SER A 6 5.62 9.10 18.09
CA SER A 6 5.55 8.77 19.53
C SER A 6 4.69 7.54 19.82
N LYS A 7 4.01 6.99 18.80
CA LYS A 7 3.21 5.77 18.82
C LYS A 7 3.73 4.71 17.84
N ASP A 8 5.01 4.81 17.46
CA ASP A 8 5.68 3.93 16.49
C ASP A 8 5.05 3.89 15.08
N GLY A 9 4.17 4.84 14.76
CA GLY A 9 3.58 4.97 13.44
C GLY A 9 4.53 5.66 12.45
N GLU A 10 4.45 5.26 11.19
CA GLU A 10 5.29 5.79 10.12
C GLU A 10 4.50 6.11 8.85
N PHE A 11 5.05 7.02 8.05
CA PHE A 11 4.60 7.18 6.68
C PHE A 11 5.42 6.24 5.79
N GLY A 12 4.77 5.62 4.82
CA GLY A 12 5.43 4.85 3.78
C GLY A 12 4.54 4.70 2.57
N TYR A 13 4.99 3.94 1.60
CA TYR A 13 4.24 3.67 0.38
C TYR A 13 4.39 2.23 -0.05
N VAL A 14 3.32 1.69 -0.61
CA VAL A 14 3.35 0.43 -1.36
C VAL A 14 3.59 0.77 -2.81
N TYR A 15 4.54 0.10 -3.46
CA TYR A 15 4.80 0.27 -4.89
C TYR A 15 4.85 -1.07 -5.62
N TYR A 16 4.59 -1.00 -6.93
CA TYR A 16 4.58 -2.15 -7.83
C TYR A 16 4.77 -1.70 -9.28
N SER A 17 5.21 -2.62 -10.14
CA SER A 17 5.36 -2.35 -11.57
C SER A 17 3.99 -2.33 -12.26
N ASN A 18 3.78 -1.36 -13.15
CA ASN A 18 2.55 -1.23 -13.92
C ASN A 18 2.36 -2.43 -14.85
N PRO A 19 1.33 -3.27 -14.67
CA PRO A 19 1.16 -4.49 -15.47
C PRO A 19 0.62 -4.23 -16.88
N PHE A 20 -0.08 -3.10 -17.13
CA PHE A 20 -0.77 -2.86 -18.40
C PHE A 20 -0.07 -1.83 -19.30
N HIS A 21 0.81 -1.00 -18.72
CA HIS A 21 1.52 0.09 -19.39
C HIS A 21 0.60 1.05 -20.18
N ASN A 22 -0.63 1.23 -19.71
CA ASN A 22 -1.65 2.04 -20.36
C ASN A 22 -2.65 2.61 -19.33
N LYS A 23 -3.76 3.22 -19.78
CA LYS A 23 -4.76 3.85 -18.90
C LYS A 23 -5.38 2.89 -17.87
N GLU A 24 -5.38 1.58 -18.14
CA GLU A 24 -5.87 0.54 -17.23
C GLU A 24 -5.09 0.49 -15.91
N ASP A 25 -3.81 0.91 -15.90
CA ASP A 25 -3.02 0.98 -14.66
C ASP A 25 -3.66 1.91 -13.63
N ALA A 26 -4.39 2.94 -14.08
CA ALA A 26 -5.11 3.83 -13.17
C ALA A 26 -6.31 3.17 -12.49
N LEU A 27 -7.06 2.36 -13.24
CA LEU A 27 -8.16 1.58 -12.70
C LEU A 27 -7.63 0.48 -11.78
N TYR A 28 -6.53 -0.17 -12.18
CA TYR A 28 -5.87 -1.19 -11.38
C TYR A 28 -5.37 -0.63 -10.04
N ARG A 29 -4.67 0.51 -10.06
CA ARG A 29 -4.21 1.18 -8.82
C ARG A 29 -5.37 1.54 -7.91
N GLN A 30 -6.46 2.08 -8.46
CA GLN A 30 -7.63 2.42 -7.65
C GLN A 30 -8.24 1.20 -6.99
N LYS A 31 -8.40 0.09 -7.73
CA LYS A 31 -8.91 -1.18 -7.21
C LYS A 31 -7.99 -1.75 -6.12
N LEU A 32 -6.70 -1.86 -6.41
CA LEU A 32 -5.71 -2.38 -5.47
C LEU A 32 -5.63 -1.52 -4.19
N SER A 33 -5.62 -0.20 -4.34
CA SER A 33 -5.62 0.73 -3.21
C SER A 33 -6.83 0.51 -2.30
N LYS A 34 -8.03 0.33 -2.88
CA LYS A 34 -9.24 0.05 -2.11
C LYS A 34 -9.16 -1.29 -1.37
N GLU A 35 -8.72 -2.34 -2.06
CA GLU A 35 -8.59 -3.69 -1.49
C GLU A 35 -7.61 -3.73 -0.30
N LEU A 36 -6.41 -3.16 -0.49
CA LEU A 36 -5.43 -3.07 0.58
C LEU A 36 -5.95 -2.22 1.74
N ASN A 37 -6.57 -1.06 1.45
CA ASN A 37 -7.09 -0.16 2.48
C ASN A 37 -8.18 -0.81 3.32
N GLU A 38 -9.12 -1.52 2.68
CA GLU A 38 -10.18 -2.23 3.39
C GLU A 38 -9.64 -3.32 4.31
N ALA A 39 -8.65 -4.11 3.87
CA ALA A 39 -8.06 -5.15 4.69
C ALA A 39 -7.26 -4.60 5.88
N ILE A 40 -6.43 -3.58 5.64
CA ILE A 40 -5.51 -3.04 6.65
C ILE A 40 -6.22 -2.11 7.64
N SER A 41 -7.20 -1.31 7.17
CA SER A 41 -7.97 -0.42 8.05
C SER A 41 -8.87 -1.19 9.02
N LYS A 42 -9.39 -2.37 8.62
CA LYS A 42 -10.23 -3.23 9.48
C LYS A 42 -9.52 -3.71 10.74
N VAL A 43 -8.19 -3.82 10.70
CA VAL A 43 -7.36 -4.20 11.84
C VAL A 43 -6.67 -3.00 12.49
N HIS A 44 -7.04 -1.77 12.10
CA HIS A 44 -6.48 -0.53 12.62
C HIS A 44 -4.95 -0.37 12.45
N ALA A 45 -4.34 -1.05 11.47
CA ALA A 45 -2.89 -1.03 11.29
C ALA A 45 -2.38 0.10 10.38
N GLY A 46 -3.25 0.67 9.55
CA GLY A 46 -2.89 1.77 8.65
C GLY A 46 -4.05 2.24 7.80
N LYS A 47 -3.83 3.34 7.08
CA LYS A 47 -4.82 3.96 6.19
C LYS A 47 -4.13 4.55 4.97
N VAL A 48 -4.73 4.37 3.80
CA VAL A 48 -4.31 5.04 2.56
C VAL A 48 -4.58 6.54 2.65
N VAL A 49 -3.60 7.34 2.26
CA VAL A 49 -3.70 8.81 2.21
C VAL A 49 -3.50 9.39 0.82
N GLY A 50 -3.02 8.58 -0.13
CA GLY A 50 -2.69 9.06 -1.46
C GLY A 50 -2.15 7.97 -2.35
N GLY A 51 -1.47 8.40 -3.40
CA GLY A 51 -0.81 7.53 -4.36
C GLY A 51 -0.87 8.14 -5.75
N ALA A 52 0.09 7.77 -6.58
CA ALA A 52 0.13 8.20 -7.96
C ALA A 52 0.69 7.11 -8.88
N ILE A 53 0.69 7.43 -10.17
CA ILE A 53 1.03 6.52 -11.26
C ILE A 53 2.16 7.17 -12.03
N GLY A 54 3.29 6.48 -12.12
CA GLY A 54 4.38 6.80 -13.02
C GLY A 54 4.29 5.98 -14.31
N LYS A 55 5.29 6.13 -15.17
CA LYS A 55 5.39 5.40 -16.45
C LYS A 55 5.55 3.88 -16.25
N SER A 56 6.39 3.48 -15.29
CA SER A 56 6.77 2.08 -15.06
C SER A 56 6.29 1.52 -13.73
N PHE A 57 5.99 2.39 -12.76
CA PHE A 57 5.62 2.02 -11.41
C PHE A 57 4.44 2.86 -10.94
N SER A 58 3.63 2.27 -10.08
CA SER A 58 2.58 2.95 -9.32
C SER A 58 2.88 2.85 -7.83
N TYR A 59 2.37 3.83 -7.07
CA TYR A 59 2.53 3.89 -5.63
C TYR A 59 1.21 4.25 -4.93
N ILE A 60 1.08 3.76 -3.70
CA ILE A 60 -0.05 3.99 -2.80
C ILE A 60 0.54 4.47 -1.48
N ASP A 61 0.21 5.69 -1.06
CA ASP A 61 0.77 6.31 0.13
C ASP A 61 -0.03 5.92 1.37
N TRP A 62 0.68 5.62 2.46
CA TRP A 62 0.14 5.10 3.70
C TRP A 62 0.57 5.93 4.91
N ILE A 63 -0.38 6.10 5.82
CA ILE A 63 -0.07 6.25 7.25
C ILE A 63 -0.17 4.86 7.86
N VAL A 64 0.90 4.41 8.50
CA VAL A 64 0.98 3.14 9.25
C VAL A 64 0.93 3.47 10.73
N TYR A 65 0.00 2.84 11.45
CA TYR A 65 -0.20 3.03 12.89
C TYR A 65 0.46 1.93 13.72
N ASP A 66 0.48 0.70 13.19
CA ASP A 66 1.12 -0.48 13.78
C ASP A 66 1.86 -1.21 12.66
N LYS A 67 3.19 -1.10 12.67
CA LYS A 67 4.04 -1.63 11.61
C LYS A 67 4.02 -3.15 11.55
N ASP A 68 4.02 -3.83 12.68
CA ASP A 68 4.08 -5.29 12.71
C ASP A 68 2.78 -5.89 12.19
N LEU A 69 1.63 -5.34 12.62
CA LEU A 69 0.33 -5.76 12.13
C LEU A 69 0.13 -5.38 10.66
N PHE A 70 0.60 -4.20 10.24
CA PHE A 70 0.60 -3.77 8.85
C PHE A 70 1.37 -4.75 7.97
N MET A 71 2.63 -5.05 8.31
CA MET A 71 3.48 -5.95 7.53
C MET A 71 2.92 -7.38 7.52
N LYS A 72 2.32 -7.84 8.63
CA LYS A 72 1.66 -9.15 8.68
C LYS A 72 0.51 -9.25 7.67
N VAL A 73 -0.42 -8.28 7.68
CA VAL A 73 -1.57 -8.27 6.76
C VAL A 73 -1.12 -8.01 5.32
N PHE A 74 -0.20 -7.06 5.12
CA PHE A 74 0.38 -6.77 3.81
C PHE A 74 1.05 -8.01 3.19
N ASN A 75 1.85 -8.76 3.94
CA ASN A 75 2.50 -9.97 3.44
C ASN A 75 1.52 -11.10 3.13
N GLN A 76 0.38 -11.17 3.82
CA GLN A 76 -0.70 -12.10 3.48
C GLN A 76 -1.36 -11.73 2.15
N LEU A 77 -1.69 -10.44 1.96
CA LEU A 77 -2.26 -9.92 0.71
C LEU A 77 -1.27 -10.03 -0.45
N LYS A 78 0.02 -9.72 -0.22
CA LYS A 78 1.09 -9.90 -1.21
C LYS A 78 1.11 -11.33 -1.74
N LYS A 79 1.08 -12.34 -0.88
CA LYS A 79 1.05 -13.76 -1.30
C LYS A 79 -0.17 -14.12 -2.15
N GLN A 80 -1.33 -13.51 -1.90
CA GLN A 80 -2.53 -13.73 -2.70
C GLN A 80 -2.45 -13.06 -4.07
N LEU A 81 -1.75 -11.93 -4.16
CA LEU A 81 -1.64 -11.10 -5.36
C LEU A 81 -0.38 -11.41 -6.20
N ASP A 82 0.58 -12.18 -5.67
CA ASP A 82 1.90 -12.45 -6.26
C ASP A 82 1.82 -13.04 -7.68
N ALA A 83 0.74 -13.77 -7.98
CA ALA A 83 0.48 -14.31 -9.31
C ALA A 83 0.14 -13.24 -10.37
N SER A 84 -0.24 -12.03 -9.94
CA SER A 84 -0.68 -10.92 -10.80
C SER A 84 0.23 -9.71 -10.71
N VAL A 85 0.72 -9.39 -9.52
CA VAL A 85 1.58 -8.23 -9.29
C VAL A 85 2.44 -8.47 -8.06
N GLU A 86 3.72 -8.14 -8.16
CA GLU A 86 4.58 -8.14 -6.98
C GLU A 86 4.51 -6.79 -6.27
N LEU A 87 4.16 -6.84 -4.98
CA LEU A 87 4.06 -5.65 -4.12
C LEU A 87 5.27 -5.50 -3.22
N TYR A 88 5.65 -4.26 -2.99
CA TYR A 88 6.74 -3.87 -2.09
C TYR A 88 6.28 -2.73 -1.18
N TYR A 89 6.80 -2.67 0.04
CA TYR A 89 6.58 -1.57 0.98
C TYR A 89 7.90 -0.87 1.28
N GLN A 90 7.87 0.46 1.28
CA GLN A 90 9.02 1.31 1.59
C GLN A 90 8.59 2.43 2.52
N LYS A 91 9.36 2.63 3.60
CA LYS A 91 9.21 3.79 4.48
C LYS A 91 9.76 5.05 3.79
N PHE A 92 9.13 6.21 4.03
CA PHE A 92 9.69 7.51 3.63
C PHE A 92 10.96 7.88 4.41
#